data_AF-A0A0S9SCK8-F1
#
_entry.id   AF-A0A0S9SCK8-F1
#
_cell.length_a   1.000
_cell.length_b   1.000
_cell.length_c   1.000
_cell.angle_alpha   90.00
_cell.angle_beta   90.00
_cell.angle_gamma   90.00
#
_symmetry.space_group_name_H-M   'P 1'
#
loop_
_entity.id
_entity.type
_entity.pdbx_description
1 polymer ?
#
loop_
_entity_poly.entity_id
_entity_poly.type
_entity_poly.pdbx_seq_one_letter_code
_entity_poly.pdbx_strand_id
1 'polypeptide(L)'
;MPPARQAAQLVSPLIRPGLLADRWFDTVFRRVSERRSVRAARFEYIERGFGEDLIAEIDPARLKRRLIDVVSDGRDHVRLSHWFLDGAEWTSALVPLEPSEVHLEMDAIFQPEDRLHQTVAYQQLLAVAALGRPQIHNGVRLATPELIRDYFQHYRTLRQSIEHHGFLPRQHVSREIAGAFASTSVRSGRAELKEREVSVAIAADGELVRIVGGHHRTAIAQRLGLRRMPVQIRLVHTQWLAQQVRRTRLAPAKALRAGIRDLKHAVWLLAVLCQRFIDEGGASAAVIL
;
A
#
# COMPACT_ATOMS: atom_id res chain seq x y z
N MET A 1 13.72 -8.77 -16.07
CA MET A 1 13.96 -8.92 -14.61
C MET A 1 15.47 -9.00 -14.43
N PRO A 2 16.07 -8.39 -13.40
CA PRO A 2 17.51 -8.52 -13.21
C PRO A 2 17.84 -10.00 -12.91
N PRO A 3 18.91 -10.56 -13.49
CA PRO A 3 19.30 -11.97 -13.32
C PRO A 3 19.51 -12.36 -11.84
N ALA A 4 19.87 -11.39 -10.99
CA ALA A 4 19.96 -11.56 -9.53
C ALA A 4 18.64 -12.00 -8.86
N ARG A 5 17.46 -11.66 -9.41
CA ARG A 5 16.16 -12.11 -8.86
C ARG A 5 15.87 -13.58 -9.16
N GLN A 6 16.35 -14.12 -10.28
CA GLN A 6 16.17 -15.55 -10.62
C GLN A 6 17.11 -16.43 -9.79
N ALA A 7 18.35 -15.99 -9.57
CA ALA A 7 19.30 -16.70 -8.71
C ALA A 7 18.84 -16.72 -7.23
N ALA A 8 18.33 -15.62 -6.70
CA ALA A 8 17.79 -15.57 -5.33
C ALA A 8 16.52 -16.45 -5.14
N GLN A 9 15.79 -16.74 -6.22
CA GLN A 9 14.65 -17.66 -6.21
C GLN A 9 15.09 -19.13 -6.22
N LEU A 10 16.24 -19.44 -6.83
CA LEU A 10 16.78 -20.81 -6.98
C LEU A 10 17.61 -21.29 -5.77
N VAL A 11 18.21 -20.38 -5.00
CA VAL A 11 19.08 -20.73 -3.84
C VAL A 11 18.42 -20.40 -2.48
N SER A 12 17.12 -20.09 -2.47
CA SER A 12 16.37 -19.86 -1.24
C SER A 12 16.11 -21.17 -0.50
N PRO A 13 16.33 -21.27 0.83
CA PRO A 13 15.92 -22.46 1.58
C PRO A 13 14.42 -22.71 1.41
N LEU A 14 14.05 -23.99 1.46
CA LEU A 14 12.69 -24.57 1.40
C LEU A 14 11.82 -24.15 2.60
N ILE A 15 11.75 -22.85 2.91
CA ILE A 15 10.97 -22.32 4.02
C ILE A 15 9.50 -22.35 3.60
N ARG A 16 8.82 -23.44 3.99
CA ARG A 16 7.36 -23.54 3.98
C ARG A 16 6.80 -22.90 5.26
N PRO A 17 5.55 -22.42 5.24
CA PRO A 17 4.86 -22.00 6.45
C PRO A 17 4.97 -23.07 7.56
N GLY A 18 5.20 -22.64 8.79
CA GLY A 18 5.27 -23.54 9.94
C GLY A 18 6.42 -23.24 10.90
N LEU A 19 6.68 -24.19 11.81
CA LEU A 19 7.53 -23.98 12.99
C LEU A 19 8.98 -23.59 12.67
N LEU A 20 9.55 -24.09 11.56
CA LEU A 20 10.90 -23.73 11.13
C LEU A 20 10.98 -22.30 10.61
N ALA A 21 9.97 -21.86 9.85
CA ALA A 21 9.88 -20.47 9.39
C ALA A 21 9.76 -19.50 10.56
N ASP A 22 8.94 -19.86 11.56
CA ASP A 22 8.76 -19.08 12.78
C ASP A 22 10.07 -18.96 13.58
N ARG A 23 10.78 -20.08 13.80
CA ARG A 23 12.07 -20.06 14.51
C ARG A 23 13.15 -19.26 13.78
N TRP A 24 13.20 -19.36 12.45
CA TRP A 24 14.09 -18.54 11.64
C TRP A 24 13.75 -17.06 11.78
N PHE A 25 12.45 -16.71 11.69
CA PHE A 25 11.97 -15.34 11.87
C PHE A 25 12.33 -14.77 13.25
N ASP A 26 12.15 -15.55 14.31
CA ASP A 26 12.50 -15.15 15.68
C ASP A 26 14.01 -14.87 15.80
N THR A 27 14.84 -15.65 15.11
CA THR A 27 16.30 -15.46 15.09
C THR A 27 16.70 -14.18 14.36
N VAL A 28 16.12 -13.90 13.20
CA VAL A 28 16.43 -12.67 12.45
C VAL A 28 15.89 -11.42 13.15
N PHE A 29 14.73 -11.51 13.82
CA PHE A 29 14.22 -10.44 14.67
C PHE A 29 15.17 -10.13 15.83
N ARG A 30 15.70 -11.16 16.50
CA ARG A 30 16.68 -10.97 17.58
C ARG A 30 17.92 -10.21 17.10
N ARG A 31 18.44 -10.54 15.91
CA ARG A 31 19.61 -9.84 15.34
C ARG A 31 19.38 -8.34 15.15
N VAL A 32 18.20 -7.94 14.68
CA VAL A 32 17.90 -6.52 14.46
C VAL A 32 17.58 -5.80 15.78
N SER A 33 16.79 -6.43 16.66
CA SER A 33 16.45 -5.84 17.97
C SER A 33 17.66 -5.67 18.89
N GLU A 34 18.65 -6.57 18.80
CA GLU A 34 19.94 -6.45 19.50
C GLU A 34 20.96 -5.56 18.75
N ARG A 35 20.53 -4.84 17.71
CA ARG A 35 21.36 -3.93 16.90
C ARG A 35 22.59 -4.58 16.25
N ARG A 36 22.58 -5.92 16.06
CA ARG A 36 23.62 -6.65 15.30
C ARG A 36 23.47 -6.46 13.79
N SER A 37 22.31 -6.01 13.35
CA SER A 37 22.05 -5.53 11.98
C SER A 37 20.98 -4.44 12.04
N VAL A 38 21.04 -3.48 11.12
CA VAL A 38 19.97 -2.48 10.96
C VAL A 38 18.74 -3.10 10.32
N ARG A 39 18.92 -4.05 9.38
CA ARG A 39 17.84 -4.66 8.60
C ARG A 39 18.00 -6.17 8.51
N ALA A 40 16.88 -6.88 8.41
CA ALA A 40 16.91 -8.31 8.18
C ALA A 40 15.66 -8.82 7.47
N ALA A 41 15.75 -10.07 7.01
CA ALA A 41 14.72 -10.80 6.29
C ALA A 41 14.29 -10.15 4.97
N ARG A 42 14.67 -10.77 3.84
CA ARG A 42 14.15 -10.32 2.54
C ARG A 42 12.64 -10.54 2.49
N PHE A 43 11.92 -9.55 1.95
CA PHE A 43 10.47 -9.60 1.90
C PHE A 43 9.96 -10.85 1.16
N GLU A 44 10.62 -11.27 0.09
CA GLU A 44 10.23 -12.44 -0.70
C GLU A 44 10.25 -13.75 0.11
N TYR A 45 11.12 -13.86 1.12
CA TYR A 45 11.16 -15.01 2.02
C TYR A 45 10.04 -14.96 3.05
N ILE A 46 9.73 -13.75 3.54
CA ILE A 46 8.64 -13.52 4.48
C ILE A 46 7.28 -13.75 3.82
N GLU A 47 7.09 -13.28 2.59
CA GLU A 47 5.88 -13.51 1.79
C GLU A 47 5.60 -15.00 1.62
N ARG A 48 6.61 -15.84 1.39
CA ARG A 48 6.45 -17.30 1.30
C ARG A 48 6.10 -17.98 2.63
N GLY A 49 6.67 -17.49 3.73
CA GLY A 49 6.49 -18.09 5.06
C GLY A 49 5.21 -17.67 5.77
N PHE A 50 4.75 -16.44 5.55
CA PHE A 50 3.60 -15.84 6.22
C PHE A 50 2.38 -15.69 5.29
N GLY A 51 2.56 -15.53 3.97
CA GLY A 51 1.47 -15.50 3.00
C GLY A 51 0.36 -14.51 3.35
N GLU A 52 -0.87 -15.01 3.46
CA GLU A 52 -2.07 -14.21 3.79
C GLU A 52 -2.03 -13.60 5.20
N ASP A 53 -1.18 -14.09 6.12
CA ASP A 53 -0.99 -13.46 7.43
C ASP A 53 -0.44 -12.04 7.32
N LEU A 54 0.18 -11.68 6.19
CA LEU A 54 0.68 -10.34 5.91
C LEU A 54 -0.39 -9.42 5.32
N ILE A 55 -1.58 -9.92 5.00
CA ILE A 55 -2.67 -9.12 4.49
C ILE A 55 -3.49 -8.56 5.65
N ALA A 56 -3.68 -7.25 5.68
CA ALA A 56 -4.51 -6.54 6.63
C ALA A 56 -5.63 -5.79 5.90
N GLU A 57 -6.79 -5.66 6.54
CA GLU A 57 -7.81 -4.70 6.12
C GLU A 57 -7.65 -3.42 6.95
N ILE A 58 -7.58 -2.29 6.28
CA ILE A 58 -7.38 -0.98 6.93
C ILE A 58 -8.41 0.01 6.45
N ASP A 59 -8.67 1.04 7.25
CA ASP A 59 -9.31 2.25 6.76
C ASP A 59 -8.27 3.06 5.96
N PRO A 60 -8.46 3.28 4.64
CA PRO A 60 -7.51 4.05 3.83
C PRO A 60 -7.33 5.49 4.35
N ALA A 61 -8.31 6.08 5.04
CA ALA A 61 -8.18 7.41 5.62
C ALA A 61 -7.10 7.47 6.72
N ARG A 62 -6.69 6.33 7.30
CA ARG A 62 -5.60 6.26 8.29
C ARG A 62 -4.22 6.39 7.68
N LEU A 63 -4.07 6.19 6.37
CA LEU A 63 -2.79 6.41 5.69
C LEU A 63 -2.57 7.91 5.49
N LYS A 64 -1.79 8.53 6.38
CA LYS A 64 -1.47 9.97 6.31
C LYS A 64 -0.08 10.24 5.74
N ARG A 65 0.81 9.27 5.85
CA ARG A 65 2.21 9.38 5.43
C ARG A 65 2.60 8.29 4.46
N ARG A 66 3.63 8.58 3.67
CA ARG A 66 4.36 7.60 2.87
C ARG A 66 5.81 7.52 3.33
N LEU A 67 6.38 6.32 3.23
CA LEU A 67 7.79 6.07 3.43
C LEU A 67 8.50 6.04 2.08
N ILE A 68 9.55 6.84 1.93
CA ILE A 68 10.40 6.83 0.74
C ILE A 68 11.10 5.47 0.65
N ASP A 69 10.89 4.74 -0.45
CA ASP A 69 11.40 3.37 -0.61
C ASP A 69 12.92 3.31 -0.80
N VAL A 70 13.49 4.28 -1.51
CA VAL A 70 14.94 4.32 -1.77
C VAL A 70 15.56 5.40 -0.89
N VAL A 71 16.27 4.97 0.15
CA VAL A 71 16.97 5.85 1.09
C VAL A 71 18.47 5.69 0.93
N SER A 72 19.24 6.73 1.24
CA SER A 72 20.69 6.64 1.35
C SER A 72 21.10 6.63 2.82
N ASP A 73 22.07 5.78 3.17
CA ASP A 73 22.76 5.84 4.46
C ASP A 73 24.11 6.58 4.38
N GLY A 74 24.31 7.36 3.30
CA GLY A 74 25.54 8.10 3.02
C GLY A 74 26.64 7.27 2.34
N ARG A 75 26.51 5.94 2.31
CA ARG A 75 27.46 5.05 1.62
C ARG A 75 26.80 4.31 0.47
N ASP A 76 25.58 3.83 0.69
CA ASP A 76 24.81 3.07 -0.28
C ASP A 76 23.38 3.59 -0.40
N HIS A 77 22.72 3.20 -1.50
CA HIS A 77 21.27 3.33 -1.65
C HIS A 77 20.60 2.02 -1.28
N VAL A 78 19.71 2.09 -0.29
CA VAL A 78 18.95 0.94 0.18
C VAL A 78 17.51 1.07 -0.27
N ARG A 79 16.99 0.01 -0.89
CA ARG A 79 15.57 -0.13 -1.15
C ARG A 79 14.89 -0.83 0.03
N LEU A 80 14.14 -0.07 0.82
CA LEU A 80 13.51 -0.51 2.06
C LEU A 80 12.51 -1.65 1.82
N SER A 81 11.73 -1.60 0.73
CA SER A 81 10.74 -2.61 0.37
C SER A 81 11.28 -4.00 0.02
N HIS A 82 12.61 -4.17 -0.04
CA HIS A 82 13.27 -5.47 -0.14
C HIS A 82 13.49 -6.13 1.22
N TRP A 83 13.31 -5.42 2.32
CA TRP A 83 13.50 -5.90 3.68
C TRP A 83 12.17 -5.89 4.42
N PHE A 84 11.97 -6.85 5.31
CA PHE A 84 10.77 -6.92 6.13
C PHE A 84 10.97 -6.36 7.52
N LEU A 85 12.18 -6.43 8.08
CA LEU A 85 12.51 -5.82 9.36
C LEU A 85 13.54 -4.71 9.18
N ASP A 86 13.26 -3.56 9.78
CA ASP A 86 14.18 -2.43 9.87
C ASP A 86 14.16 -1.83 11.29
N GLY A 87 15.33 -1.49 11.81
CA GLY A 87 15.52 -0.83 13.10
C GLY A 87 16.13 0.56 12.99
N ALA A 88 16.23 1.11 11.77
CA ALA A 88 16.66 2.49 11.55
C ALA A 88 15.57 3.51 11.88
N GLU A 89 15.98 4.73 12.21
CA GLU A 89 15.10 5.89 12.34
C GLU A 89 14.52 6.29 10.98
N TRP A 90 13.18 6.36 10.89
CA TRP A 90 12.48 6.66 9.64
C TRP A 90 12.10 8.13 9.45
N THR A 91 12.34 8.99 10.44
CA THR A 91 11.81 10.37 10.48
C THR A 91 12.09 11.17 9.21
N SER A 92 13.31 11.08 8.66
CA SER A 92 13.69 11.78 7.42
C SER A 92 13.16 11.15 6.13
N ALA A 93 12.74 9.89 6.18
CA ALA A 93 12.18 9.16 5.04
C ALA A 93 10.64 9.18 5.01
N LEU A 94 10.01 9.67 6.09
CA LEU A 94 8.56 9.82 6.18
C LEU A 94 8.14 11.19 5.64
N VAL A 95 7.24 11.18 4.66
CA VAL A 95 6.69 12.40 4.07
C VAL A 95 5.16 12.32 4.03
N PRO A 96 4.44 13.45 3.98
CA PRO A 96 3.00 13.45 3.81
C PRO A 96 2.57 12.63 2.58
N LEU A 97 1.45 11.91 2.71
CA LEU A 97 0.85 11.21 1.58
C LEU A 97 0.12 12.18 0.64
N GLU A 98 -0.51 13.19 1.24
CA GLU A 98 -1.26 14.27 0.60
C GLU A 98 -0.78 15.63 1.14
N PRO A 99 -0.74 16.70 0.32
CA PRO A 99 -0.98 16.71 -1.12
C PRO A 99 0.15 16.05 -1.93
N SER A 100 -0.19 15.42 -3.05
CA SER A 100 0.79 14.94 -4.04
C SER A 100 0.22 14.98 -5.45
N GLU A 101 1.08 14.96 -6.47
CA GLU A 101 0.67 14.93 -7.89
C GLU A 101 -0.36 13.84 -8.17
N VAL A 102 -0.18 12.65 -7.58
CA VAL A 102 -1.15 11.55 -7.67
C VAL A 102 -2.51 11.92 -7.10
N HIS A 103 -2.59 12.67 -6.00
CA HIS A 103 -3.89 13.11 -5.46
C HIS A 103 -4.55 14.12 -6.40
N LEU A 104 -3.78 15.06 -6.97
CA LEU A 104 -4.30 16.00 -7.97
C LEU A 104 -4.81 15.27 -9.22
N GLU A 105 -4.07 14.26 -9.71
CA GLU A 105 -4.49 13.41 -10.83
C GLU A 105 -5.75 12.61 -10.49
N MET A 106 -5.83 12.04 -9.28
CA MET A 106 -7.00 11.29 -8.87
C MET A 106 -8.20 12.17 -8.52
N ASP A 107 -8.03 13.44 -8.15
CA ASP A 107 -9.14 14.38 -8.02
C ASP A 107 -9.74 14.72 -9.39
N ALA A 108 -8.91 14.80 -10.43
CA ALA A 108 -9.35 15.11 -11.79
C ALA A 108 -10.32 14.06 -12.35
N ILE A 109 -10.15 12.77 -12.00
CA ILE A 109 -11.05 11.71 -12.50
C ILE A 109 -12.46 11.75 -11.88
N PHE A 110 -12.67 12.49 -10.78
CA PHE A 110 -13.99 12.73 -10.20
C PHE A 110 -14.71 13.93 -10.84
N GLN A 111 -14.00 14.72 -11.64
CA GLN A 111 -14.64 15.77 -12.43
C GLN A 111 -15.41 15.15 -13.61
N PRO A 112 -16.51 15.80 -14.06
CA PRO A 112 -17.20 15.46 -15.29
C PRO A 112 -16.26 15.30 -16.49
N GLU A 113 -16.61 14.44 -17.44
CA GLU A 113 -15.73 14.11 -18.57
C GLU A 113 -15.40 15.31 -19.45
N ASP A 114 -16.41 16.11 -19.75
CA ASP A 114 -16.32 17.38 -20.46
C ASP A 114 -15.42 18.40 -19.74
N ARG A 115 -15.18 18.26 -18.43
CA ARG A 115 -14.32 19.17 -17.64
C ARG A 115 -12.92 18.66 -17.40
N LEU A 116 -12.57 17.43 -17.82
CA LEU A 116 -11.24 16.85 -17.56
C LEU A 116 -10.12 17.76 -18.06
N HIS A 117 -10.27 18.31 -19.26
CA HIS A 117 -9.27 19.16 -19.88
C HIS A 117 -9.04 20.47 -19.12
N GLN A 118 -9.96 20.88 -18.24
CA GLN A 118 -9.85 22.11 -17.45
C GLN A 118 -9.14 21.88 -16.11
N THR A 119 -8.88 20.62 -15.75
CA THR A 119 -8.26 20.27 -14.48
C THR A 119 -6.78 20.63 -14.46
N VAL A 120 -6.29 21.04 -13.28
CA VAL A 120 -4.87 21.39 -13.07
C VAL A 120 -3.95 20.23 -13.44
N ALA A 121 -4.28 19.01 -13.04
CA ALA A 121 -3.48 17.83 -13.34
C ALA A 121 -3.36 17.56 -14.85
N TYR A 122 -4.48 17.64 -15.59
CA TYR A 122 -4.47 17.45 -17.04
C TYR A 122 -3.61 18.51 -17.75
N GLN A 123 -3.78 19.77 -17.36
CA GLN A 123 -3.00 20.89 -17.92
C GLN A 123 -1.51 20.79 -17.59
N GLN A 124 -1.15 20.35 -16.39
CA GLN A 124 0.25 20.12 -16.01
C GLN A 124 0.90 19.02 -16.87
N LEU A 125 0.21 17.90 -17.07
CA LEU A 125 0.70 16.81 -17.93
C LEU A 125 0.87 17.26 -19.38
N LEU A 126 -0.07 18.06 -19.91
CA LEU A 126 0.07 18.64 -21.25
C LEU A 126 1.26 19.59 -21.34
N ALA A 127 1.44 20.48 -20.37
CA ALA A 127 2.52 21.46 -20.38
C ALA A 127 3.90 20.78 -20.36
N VAL A 128 4.11 19.79 -19.50
CA VAL A 128 5.41 19.07 -19.45
C VAL A 128 5.65 18.21 -20.69
N ALA A 129 4.59 17.64 -21.29
CA ALA A 129 4.70 16.93 -22.56
C ALA A 129 5.10 17.87 -23.71
N ALA A 130 4.50 19.06 -23.80
CA ALA A 130 4.84 20.09 -24.78
C ALA A 130 6.28 20.58 -24.66
N LEU A 131 6.86 20.57 -23.45
CA LEU A 131 8.27 20.87 -23.19
C LEU A 131 9.22 19.72 -23.55
N GLY A 132 8.73 18.62 -24.15
CA GLY A 132 9.53 17.45 -24.49
C GLY A 132 9.94 16.59 -23.27
N ARG A 133 9.31 16.82 -22.11
CA ARG A 133 9.60 16.14 -20.83
C ARG A 133 8.35 15.41 -20.30
N PRO A 134 7.74 14.50 -21.08
CA PRO A 134 6.53 13.83 -20.65
C PRO A 134 6.78 12.95 -19.43
N GLN A 135 5.82 12.94 -18.51
CA GLN A 135 5.86 12.05 -17.36
C GLN A 135 5.72 10.58 -17.79
N ILE A 136 6.28 9.68 -16.96
CA ILE A 136 6.20 8.24 -17.17
C ILE A 136 5.31 7.63 -16.10
N HIS A 137 4.18 7.08 -16.53
CA HIS A 137 3.21 6.40 -15.67
C HIS A 137 3.04 4.96 -16.15
N ASN A 138 3.13 3.98 -15.25
CA ASN A 138 3.08 2.54 -15.58
C ASN A 138 4.06 2.09 -16.70
N GLY A 139 5.17 2.81 -16.89
CA GLY A 139 6.12 2.57 -17.98
C GLY A 139 5.71 3.15 -19.33
N VAL A 140 4.60 3.89 -19.40
CA VAL A 140 4.12 4.60 -20.59
C VAL A 140 4.48 6.08 -20.47
N ARG A 141 5.07 6.63 -21.53
CA ARG A 141 5.39 8.06 -21.63
C ARG A 141 4.11 8.79 -22.06
N LEU A 142 3.58 9.67 -21.22
CA LEU A 142 2.40 10.46 -21.52
C LEU A 142 2.78 11.64 -22.42
N ALA A 143 3.17 11.34 -23.65
CA ALA A 143 3.79 12.29 -24.58
C ALA A 143 2.80 13.04 -25.48
N THR A 144 1.55 12.58 -25.57
CA THR A 144 0.52 13.18 -26.42
C THR A 144 -0.77 13.43 -25.64
N PRO A 145 -1.62 14.38 -26.07
CA PRO A 145 -2.93 14.62 -25.46
C PRO A 145 -3.81 13.37 -25.40
N GLU A 146 -3.73 12.50 -26.41
CA GLU A 146 -4.46 11.24 -26.48
C GLU A 146 -4.02 10.27 -25.38
N LEU A 147 -2.71 10.09 -25.20
CA LEU A 147 -2.19 9.22 -24.13
C LEU A 147 -2.51 9.76 -22.73
N ILE A 148 -2.51 11.08 -22.56
CA ILE A 148 -2.91 11.71 -21.30
C ILE A 148 -4.41 11.46 -21.05
N ARG A 149 -5.27 11.63 -22.06
CA ARG A 149 -6.71 11.33 -21.94
C ARG A 149 -6.94 9.85 -21.62
N ASP A 150 -6.26 8.94 -22.31
CA ASP A 150 -6.35 7.50 -22.07
C ASP A 150 -5.90 7.13 -20.65
N TYR A 151 -4.88 7.81 -20.12
CA TYR A 151 -4.42 7.67 -18.73
C TYR A 151 -5.53 8.00 -17.74
N PHE A 152 -6.20 9.16 -17.90
CA PHE A 152 -7.31 9.52 -17.02
C PHE A 152 -8.52 8.60 -17.20
N GLN A 153 -8.80 8.17 -18.43
CA GLN A 153 -9.90 7.24 -18.70
C GLN A 153 -9.66 5.89 -18.03
N HIS A 154 -8.44 5.36 -18.08
CA HIS A 154 -8.06 4.14 -17.37
C HIS A 154 -8.36 4.25 -15.86
N TYR A 155 -7.98 5.36 -15.24
CA TYR A 155 -8.24 5.57 -13.81
C TYR A 155 -9.71 5.88 -13.49
N ARG A 156 -10.48 6.45 -14.42
CA ARG A 156 -11.95 6.55 -14.29
C ARG A 156 -12.62 5.20 -14.27
N THR A 157 -12.25 4.29 -15.18
CA THR A 157 -12.75 2.91 -15.18
C THR A 157 -12.38 2.23 -13.86
N LEU A 158 -11.17 2.46 -13.34
CA LEU A 158 -10.73 1.87 -12.08
C LEU A 158 -11.54 2.41 -10.89
N ARG A 159 -11.76 3.72 -10.85
CA ARG A 159 -12.65 4.37 -9.87
C ARG A 159 -14.04 3.77 -9.91
N GLN A 160 -14.66 3.66 -11.09
CA GLN A 160 -16.00 3.09 -11.25
C GLN A 160 -16.08 1.64 -10.77
N SER A 161 -15.06 0.83 -11.07
CA SER A 161 -15.01 -0.55 -10.58
C SER A 161 -14.88 -0.63 -9.06
N ILE A 162 -14.03 0.20 -8.45
CA ILE A 162 -13.90 0.28 -7.00
C ILE A 162 -15.18 0.82 -6.34
N GLU A 163 -15.84 1.79 -6.97
CA GLU A 163 -17.11 2.34 -6.52
C GLU A 163 -18.23 1.28 -6.56
N HIS A 164 -18.26 0.46 -7.61
CA HIS A 164 -19.28 -0.57 -7.78
C HIS A 164 -19.05 -1.83 -6.94
N HIS A 165 -17.81 -2.32 -6.85
CA HIS A 165 -17.49 -3.59 -6.18
C HIS A 165 -16.86 -3.42 -4.79
N GLY A 166 -16.53 -2.19 -4.39
CA GLY A 166 -15.62 -1.94 -3.29
C GLY A 166 -14.16 -2.21 -3.65
N PHE A 167 -13.26 -2.06 -2.67
CA PHE A 167 -11.84 -2.33 -2.87
C PHE A 167 -11.55 -3.82 -2.64
N LEU A 168 -11.59 -4.60 -3.70
CA LEU A 168 -11.36 -6.05 -3.63
C LEU A 168 -9.89 -6.41 -3.38
N PRO A 169 -9.61 -7.44 -2.55
CA PRO A 169 -8.30 -8.09 -2.54
C PRO A 169 -7.97 -8.61 -3.93
N ARG A 170 -6.69 -8.58 -4.31
CA ARG A 170 -6.22 -8.99 -5.64
C ARG A 170 -6.60 -10.41 -6.01
N GLN A 171 -6.65 -11.33 -5.05
CA GLN A 171 -7.10 -12.70 -5.31
C GLN A 171 -8.60 -12.82 -5.62
N HIS A 172 -9.40 -11.80 -5.27
CA HIS A 172 -10.83 -11.74 -5.54
C HIS A 172 -11.18 -10.88 -6.77
N VAL A 173 -10.19 -10.26 -7.43
CA VAL A 173 -10.41 -9.57 -8.70
C VAL A 173 -10.56 -10.62 -9.80
N SER A 174 -11.79 -10.78 -10.31
CA SER A 174 -12.09 -11.73 -11.38
C SER A 174 -11.35 -11.36 -12.68
N ARG A 175 -11.21 -12.32 -13.61
CA ARG A 175 -10.64 -12.05 -14.94
C ARG A 175 -11.45 -11.02 -15.72
N GLU A 176 -12.77 -11.01 -15.53
CA GLU A 176 -13.67 -10.03 -16.14
C GLU A 176 -13.36 -8.62 -15.65
N ILE A 177 -13.30 -8.43 -14.32
CA ILE A 177 -12.94 -7.14 -13.71
C ILE A 177 -11.53 -6.72 -14.15
N ALA A 178 -10.55 -7.63 -14.08
CA ALA A 178 -9.18 -7.34 -14.51
C ALA A 178 -9.09 -6.99 -16.02
N GLY A 179 -9.95 -7.59 -16.85
CA GLY A 179 -10.02 -7.37 -18.29
C GLY A 179 -10.34 -5.91 -18.65
N ALA A 180 -11.11 -5.20 -17.83
CA ALA A 180 -11.42 -3.78 -18.01
C ALA A 180 -10.19 -2.86 -17.88
N PHE A 181 -9.11 -3.35 -17.27
CA PHE A 181 -7.87 -2.60 -17.00
C PHE A 181 -6.67 -3.12 -17.79
N ALA A 182 -6.75 -4.34 -18.30
CA ALA A 182 -5.66 -5.02 -18.97
C ALA A 182 -5.55 -4.59 -20.44
N SER A 183 -4.31 -4.54 -20.93
CA SER A 183 -4.01 -4.33 -22.35
C SER A 183 -4.59 -3.05 -22.96
N THR A 184 -4.63 -1.98 -22.18
CA THR A 184 -4.94 -0.63 -22.66
C THR A 184 -3.67 0.08 -23.17
N SER A 185 -3.83 1.22 -23.82
CA SER A 185 -2.71 2.07 -24.28
C SER A 185 -1.79 2.53 -23.14
N VAL A 186 -2.28 2.55 -21.91
CA VAL A 186 -1.57 3.04 -20.71
C VAL A 186 -1.26 1.93 -19.69
N ARG A 187 -1.68 0.69 -19.96
CA ARG A 187 -1.52 -0.46 -19.06
C ARG A 187 -1.46 -1.78 -19.83
N SER A 188 -0.28 -2.39 -19.90
CA SER A 188 -0.16 -3.74 -20.49
C SER A 188 -0.82 -4.81 -19.63
N GLY A 189 -1.38 -5.86 -20.24
CA GLY A 189 -1.95 -7.00 -19.50
C GLY A 189 -0.92 -7.70 -18.59
N ARG A 190 0.36 -7.74 -18.99
CA ARG A 190 1.45 -8.26 -18.15
C ARG A 190 1.68 -7.41 -16.89
N ALA A 191 1.52 -6.10 -16.98
CA ALA A 191 1.61 -5.21 -15.82
C ALA A 191 0.43 -5.46 -14.87
N GLU A 192 -0.78 -5.61 -15.41
CA GLU A 192 -1.97 -5.91 -14.60
C GLU A 192 -1.87 -7.27 -13.88
N LEU A 193 -1.41 -8.31 -14.57
CA LEU A 193 -1.16 -9.63 -13.97
C LEU A 193 -0.11 -9.63 -12.85
N LYS A 194 0.77 -8.62 -12.82
CA LYS A 194 1.82 -8.48 -11.79
C LYS A 194 1.42 -7.52 -10.68
N GLU A 195 0.25 -6.90 -10.77
CA GLU A 195 -0.21 -5.97 -9.77
C GLU A 195 -0.49 -6.71 -8.45
N ARG A 196 -0.08 -6.09 -7.35
CA ARG A 196 -0.17 -6.68 -6.00
C ARG A 196 -1.08 -5.85 -5.13
N GLU A 197 -1.24 -6.24 -3.88
CA GLU A 197 -1.87 -5.37 -2.89
C GLU A 197 -1.09 -4.07 -2.69
N VAL A 198 -1.79 -3.05 -2.21
CA VAL A 198 -1.15 -1.81 -1.77
C VAL A 198 -0.19 -2.16 -0.64
N SER A 199 1.11 -1.83 -0.79
CA SER A 199 2.11 -2.17 0.22
C SER A 199 2.19 -1.07 1.28
N VAL A 200 2.10 -1.47 2.54
CA VAL A 200 2.25 -0.59 3.71
C VAL A 200 3.40 -1.08 4.60
N ALA A 201 3.94 -0.16 5.38
CA ALA A 201 4.88 -0.44 6.45
C ALA A 201 4.24 -0.10 7.81
N ILE A 202 4.68 -0.79 8.85
CA ILE A 202 4.30 -0.49 10.24
C ILE A 202 5.47 0.28 10.88
N ALA A 203 5.24 1.54 11.25
CA ALA A 203 6.23 2.39 11.90
C ALA A 203 6.47 2.01 13.37
N ALA A 204 7.47 2.63 13.99
CA ALA A 204 7.90 2.31 15.36
C ALA A 204 6.79 2.44 16.42
N ASP A 205 5.87 3.37 16.21
CA ASP A 205 4.69 3.66 17.03
C ASP A 205 3.43 2.86 16.63
N GLY A 206 3.52 2.06 15.56
CA GLY A 206 2.40 1.31 15.00
C GLY A 206 1.58 2.06 13.96
N GLU A 207 1.97 3.27 13.54
CA GLU A 207 1.34 3.93 12.40
C GLU A 207 1.55 3.10 11.13
N LEU A 208 0.49 3.03 10.32
CA LEU A 208 0.56 2.46 8.98
C LEU A 208 0.94 3.55 7.98
N VAL A 209 2.04 3.32 7.26
CA VAL A 209 2.54 4.24 6.23
C VAL A 209 2.63 3.54 4.89
N ARG A 210 2.27 4.21 3.80
CA ARG A 210 2.34 3.61 2.46
C ARG A 210 3.80 3.58 1.99
N ILE A 211 4.30 2.46 1.46
CA ILE A 211 5.71 2.37 1.01
C ILE A 211 5.84 2.22 -0.52
N VAL A 212 5.22 1.19 -1.11
CA VAL A 212 5.41 0.84 -2.53
C VAL A 212 4.10 0.50 -3.19
N GLY A 213 3.97 0.93 -4.45
CA GLY A 213 2.82 0.63 -5.28
C GLY A 213 1.54 1.26 -4.75
N GLY A 214 0.44 0.96 -5.44
CA GLY A 214 -0.90 1.33 -4.97
C GLY A 214 -1.17 2.83 -4.88
N HIS A 215 -0.36 3.71 -5.47
CA HIS A 215 -0.50 5.18 -5.36
C HIS A 215 -1.91 5.64 -5.76
N HIS A 216 -2.29 5.42 -7.03
CA HIS A 216 -3.59 5.79 -7.57
C HIS A 216 -4.74 5.08 -6.85
N ARG A 217 -4.60 3.77 -6.58
CA ARG A 217 -5.63 2.99 -5.87
C ARG A 217 -5.89 3.51 -4.46
N THR A 218 -4.85 3.89 -3.72
CA THR A 218 -4.97 4.46 -2.36
C THR A 218 -5.69 5.80 -2.42
N ALA A 219 -5.28 6.70 -3.32
CA ALA A 219 -5.92 8.00 -3.47
C ALA A 219 -7.39 7.88 -3.89
N ILE A 220 -7.72 6.96 -4.81
CA ILE A 220 -9.12 6.65 -5.16
C ILE A 220 -9.91 6.15 -3.95
N ALA A 221 -9.35 5.22 -3.16
CA ALA A 221 -10.02 4.67 -1.99
C ALA A 221 -10.29 5.74 -0.92
N GLN A 222 -9.32 6.63 -0.68
CA GLN A 222 -9.48 7.77 0.23
C GLN A 222 -10.53 8.75 -0.29
N ARG A 223 -10.52 9.06 -1.58
CA ARG A 223 -11.43 10.03 -2.19
C ARG A 223 -12.88 9.53 -2.24
N LEU A 224 -13.08 8.23 -2.42
CA LEU A 224 -14.38 7.55 -2.31
C LEU A 224 -14.86 7.41 -0.86
N GLY A 225 -14.04 7.75 0.14
CA GLY A 225 -14.40 7.59 1.55
C GLY A 225 -14.59 6.13 1.97
N LEU A 226 -13.89 5.20 1.33
CA LEU A 226 -13.98 3.78 1.69
C LEU A 226 -13.49 3.57 3.13
N ARG A 227 -14.14 2.68 3.86
CA ARG A 227 -13.74 2.32 5.25
C ARG A 227 -12.84 1.09 5.32
N ARG A 228 -12.69 0.36 4.23
CA ARG A 228 -11.92 -0.88 4.14
C ARG A 228 -11.13 -0.95 2.85
N MET A 229 -9.86 -1.25 2.98
CA MET A 229 -8.92 -1.47 1.88
C MET A 229 -7.95 -2.59 2.29
N PRO A 230 -7.86 -3.70 1.54
CA PRO A 230 -6.82 -4.70 1.73
C PRO A 230 -5.44 -4.12 1.41
N VAL A 231 -4.49 -4.36 2.30
CA VAL A 231 -3.10 -3.96 2.17
C VAL A 231 -2.18 -5.10 2.56
N GLN A 232 -0.98 -5.12 1.99
CA GLN A 232 0.07 -6.06 2.37
C GLN A 232 1.10 -5.36 3.25
N ILE A 233 1.34 -5.91 4.44
CA ILE A 233 2.42 -5.50 5.33
C ILE A 233 3.74 -5.94 4.70
N ARG A 234 4.54 -4.97 4.25
CA ARG A 234 5.78 -5.21 3.52
C ARG A 234 7.04 -4.93 4.32
N LEU A 235 6.93 -4.07 5.32
CA LEU A 235 8.02 -3.66 6.19
C LEU A 235 7.48 -3.39 7.59
N VAL A 236 8.22 -3.81 8.60
CA VAL A 236 7.85 -3.67 10.00
C VAL A 236 9.03 -3.09 10.76
N HIS A 237 8.78 -1.97 11.44
CA HIS A 237 9.76 -1.40 12.34
C HIS A 237 9.94 -2.31 13.55
N THR A 238 11.18 -2.65 13.86
CA THR A 238 11.49 -3.64 14.90
C THR A 238 11.06 -3.22 16.30
N GLN A 239 11.07 -1.92 16.60
CA GLN A 239 10.53 -1.40 17.86
C GLN A 239 9.05 -1.75 18.06
N TRP A 240 8.22 -1.61 17.03
CA TRP A 240 6.80 -1.98 17.12
C TRP A 240 6.66 -3.48 17.40
N LEU A 241 7.39 -4.32 16.67
CA LEU A 241 7.31 -5.77 16.87
C LEU A 241 7.81 -6.17 18.27
N ALA A 242 8.85 -5.52 18.79
CA ALA A 242 9.31 -5.72 20.17
C ALA A 242 8.23 -5.35 21.20
N GLN A 243 7.47 -4.27 20.97
CA GLN A 243 6.31 -3.93 21.79
C GLN A 243 5.23 -5.00 21.70
N GLN A 244 4.94 -5.54 20.52
CA GLN A 244 3.97 -6.63 20.36
C GLN A 244 4.39 -7.90 21.10
N VAL A 245 5.66 -8.26 21.05
CA VAL A 245 6.22 -9.39 21.82
C VAL A 245 6.02 -9.17 23.32
N ARG A 246 6.33 -7.97 23.85
CA ARG A 246 6.12 -7.66 25.27
C ARG A 246 4.64 -7.69 25.66
N ARG A 247 3.77 -7.10 24.83
CA ARG A 247 2.32 -6.99 25.09
C ARG A 247 1.64 -8.36 25.09
N THR A 248 1.96 -9.21 24.12
CA THR A 248 1.32 -10.51 23.94
C THR A 248 2.02 -11.65 24.68
N ARG A 249 3.28 -11.45 25.10
CA ARG A 249 4.19 -12.49 25.63
C ARG A 249 4.39 -13.69 24.69
N LEU A 250 4.13 -13.48 23.39
CA LEU A 250 4.31 -14.49 22.35
C LEU A 250 5.70 -14.38 21.72
N ALA A 251 6.15 -15.48 21.11
CA ALA A 251 7.32 -15.47 20.23
C ALA A 251 7.14 -14.47 19.06
N PRO A 252 8.20 -13.83 18.54
CA PRO A 252 8.12 -12.78 17.52
C PRO A 252 7.22 -13.10 16.32
N ALA A 253 7.33 -14.29 15.72
CA ALA A 253 6.47 -14.67 14.60
C ALA A 253 4.97 -14.69 14.95
N LYS A 254 4.63 -15.20 16.14
CA LYS A 254 3.25 -15.23 16.65
C LYS A 254 2.76 -13.85 17.07
N ALA A 255 3.63 -13.04 17.68
CA ALA A 255 3.34 -11.66 18.07
C ALA A 255 3.08 -10.78 16.83
N LEU A 256 3.82 -10.98 15.74
CA LEU A 256 3.58 -10.33 14.45
C LEU A 256 2.17 -10.65 13.93
N ARG A 257 1.81 -11.94 13.83
CA ARG A 257 0.48 -12.37 13.38
C ARG A 257 -0.64 -11.83 14.27
N ALA A 258 -0.45 -11.82 15.58
CA ALA A 258 -1.41 -11.24 16.51
C ALA A 258 -1.55 -9.72 16.28
N GLY A 259 -0.43 -8.99 16.18
CA GLY A 259 -0.43 -7.55 15.92
C GLY A 259 -1.09 -7.18 14.59
N ILE A 260 -0.85 -7.93 13.51
CA ILE A 260 -1.50 -7.70 12.22
C ILE A 260 -3.01 -8.00 12.30
N ARG A 261 -3.43 -9.04 13.02
CA ARG A 261 -4.87 -9.30 13.25
C ARG A 261 -5.54 -8.19 14.04
N ASP A 262 -4.89 -7.64 15.06
CA ASP A 262 -5.43 -6.52 15.84
C ASP A 262 -5.65 -5.26 14.98
N LEU A 263 -4.78 -5.01 14.00
CA LEU A 263 -4.98 -3.93 13.03
C LEU A 263 -6.30 -4.10 12.26
N LYS A 264 -6.69 -5.34 11.95
CA LYS A 264 -7.98 -5.67 11.31
C LYS A 264 -9.16 -5.37 12.23
N HIS A 265 -9.05 -5.69 13.52
CA HIS A 265 -10.15 -5.56 14.48
C HIS A 265 -10.41 -4.13 14.94
N ALA A 266 -9.37 -3.28 14.99
CA ALA A 266 -9.54 -1.86 15.26
C ALA A 266 -10.45 -1.16 14.24
N VAL A 267 -10.44 -1.60 12.98
CA VAL A 267 -11.35 -1.11 11.93
C VAL A 267 -12.79 -1.54 12.17
N TRP A 268 -13.00 -2.77 12.65
CA TRP A 268 -14.33 -3.31 12.92
C TRP A 268 -14.99 -2.62 14.12
N LEU A 269 -14.26 -2.42 15.22
CA LEU A 269 -14.78 -1.75 16.42
C LEU A 269 -15.18 -0.30 16.15
N LEU A 270 -14.37 0.46 15.40
CA LEU A 270 -14.72 1.83 14.98
C LEU A 270 -15.97 1.85 14.08
N ALA A 271 -16.08 0.89 13.16
CA ALA A 271 -17.27 0.79 12.29
C ALA A 271 -18.56 0.47 13.08
N VAL A 272 -18.49 -0.43 14.06
CA VAL A 272 -19.64 -0.80 14.91
C VAL A 272 -20.02 0.33 15.86
N LEU A 273 -19.05 1.02 16.47
CA LEU A 273 -19.31 2.16 17.35
C LEU A 273 -19.90 3.35 16.59
N CYS A 274 -19.40 3.64 15.39
CA CYS A 274 -20.00 4.67 14.53
C CYS A 274 -21.43 4.32 14.08
N GLN A 275 -21.70 3.04 13.75
CA GLN A 275 -23.04 2.61 13.37
C GLN A 275 -24.01 2.72 14.55
N ARG A 276 -23.61 2.28 15.75
CA ARG A 276 -24.42 2.46 16.96
C ARG A 276 -24.65 3.93 17.30
N PHE A 277 -23.65 4.79 17.14
CA PHE A 277 -23.84 6.23 17.37
C PHE A 277 -24.81 6.88 16.37
N ILE A 278 -24.85 6.41 15.12
CA ILE A 278 -25.84 6.86 14.12
C ILE A 278 -27.24 6.30 14.45
N ASP A 279 -27.32 5.02 14.81
CA ASP A 279 -28.58 4.35 15.13
C ASP A 279 -29.19 4.85 16.46
N GLU A 280 -28.35 5.22 17.43
CA GLU A 280 -28.76 5.75 18.75
C GLU A 280 -28.87 7.30 18.75
N GLY A 281 -28.22 7.99 17.79
CA GLY A 281 -28.25 9.45 17.65
C GLY A 281 -29.34 9.99 16.73
N GLY A 282 -30.09 9.14 16.04
CA GLY A 282 -31.20 9.52 15.15
C GLY A 282 -32.53 9.85 15.86
N ALA A 283 -32.59 9.77 17.19
CA ALA A 283 -33.81 9.97 17.96
C ALA A 283 -33.63 10.98 19.11
N SER A 284 -33.07 12.16 18.86
CA SER A 284 -33.41 13.35 19.66
C SER A 284 -32.97 14.64 18.98
N ALA A 285 -33.75 15.09 18.00
CA ALA A 285 -33.84 16.50 17.65
C ALA A 285 -35.30 16.92 17.74
N ALA A 286 -35.82 16.93 18.96
CA ALA A 286 -37.07 17.57 19.31
C ALA A 286 -36.82 18.54 20.49
N VAL A 287 -36.79 19.83 20.15
CA VAL A 287 -37.27 20.99 20.93
C VAL A 287 -36.86 21.05 22.40
N ILE A 288 -35.98 21.99 22.75
CA ILE A 288 -36.24 23.02 23.78
C ILE A 288 -35.55 24.33 23.35
N LEU A 289 -36.39 25.29 22.95
CA LEU A 289 -36.23 26.75 22.75
C LEU A 289 -35.14 27.27 21.80
#